data_AF-A0A7V9JCD9-F1
#
_entry.id   AF-A0A7V9JCD9-F1
#
_cell.length_a   1.000
_cell.length_b   1.000
_cell.length_c   1.000
_cell.angle_alpha   90.00
_cell.angle_beta   90.00
_cell.angle_gamma   90.00
#
_symmetry.space_group_name_H-M   'P 1'
#
loop_
_entity.id
_entity.type
_entity.pdbx_description
1 polymer ?
#
loop_
_entity_poly.entity_id
_entity_poly.type
_entity_poly.pdbx_seq_one_letter_code
_entity_poly.pdbx_strand_id
1 'polypeptide(L)'
;MPAEIFVNPREQIEQYFEAERKQGRPVTAHMLATGFTIYDPDGVVKSLQVKARNVLAAGPEISPSTLTWRRYATATWLEDAVDIADSDPELCITFLFRAVDEAVRYRFWDAGEWQPRHKDLLRSLTELDPQLNELVLAFHNSGVLADCIECARQVLEHSVGETGFFEWESEIEPV
;
A
#
# COMPACT_ATOMS: atom_id res chain seq x y z
N MET A 1 -2.93 -4.75 30.15
CA MET A 1 -2.54 -4.91 28.73
C MET A 1 -3.71 -5.57 28.00
N PRO A 2 -4.24 -4.96 26.93
CA PRO A 2 -5.25 -5.61 26.10
C PRO A 2 -4.63 -6.75 25.28
N ALA A 3 -5.42 -7.80 25.00
CA ALA A 3 -5.06 -8.87 24.09
C ALA A 3 -6.24 -9.13 23.14
N GLU A 4 -5.93 -9.39 21.88
CA GLU A 4 -6.90 -9.78 20.85
C GLU A 4 -6.67 -11.25 20.48
N ILE A 5 -7.75 -12.02 20.35
CA ILE A 5 -7.72 -13.44 20.00
C ILE A 5 -8.57 -13.64 18.75
N PHE A 6 -7.97 -14.22 17.72
CA PHE A 6 -8.64 -14.59 16.47
C PHE A 6 -8.81 -16.10 16.44
N VAL A 7 -10.06 -16.56 16.29
CA VAL A 7 -10.38 -17.99 16.23
C VAL A 7 -10.95 -18.30 14.86
N ASN A 8 -10.19 -19.01 14.03
CA ASN A 8 -10.55 -19.31 12.66
C ASN A 8 -10.24 -20.78 12.34
N PRO A 9 -11.08 -21.45 11.53
CA PRO A 9 -10.73 -22.76 10.99
C PRO A 9 -9.57 -22.65 9.99
N ARG A 10 -8.90 -23.77 9.73
CA ARG A 10 -7.72 -23.81 8.85
C ARG A 10 -8.03 -23.28 7.46
N GLU A 11 -9.15 -23.69 6.89
CA GLU A 11 -9.57 -23.34 5.53
C GLU A 11 -9.75 -21.83 5.39
N GLN A 12 -10.23 -21.17 6.45
CA GLN A 12 -10.39 -19.72 6.46
C GLN A 12 -9.05 -18.98 6.44
N ILE A 13 -8.05 -19.49 7.16
CA ILE A 13 -6.69 -18.93 7.13
C ILE A 13 -6.07 -19.05 5.74
N GLU A 14 -6.29 -20.19 5.08
CA GLU A 14 -5.81 -20.40 3.71
C GLU A 14 -6.49 -19.44 2.72
N GLN A 15 -7.78 -19.17 2.89
CA GLN A 15 -8.48 -18.14 2.10
C GLN A 15 -7.94 -16.73 2.35
N TYR A 16 -7.54 -16.40 3.60
CA TYR A 16 -6.91 -15.12 3.89
C TYR A 16 -5.60 -14.95 3.14
N PHE A 17 -4.78 -16.00 3.03
CA PHE A 17 -3.55 -15.90 2.24
C PHE A 17 -3.82 -15.54 0.76
N GLU A 18 -4.82 -16.18 0.14
CA GLU A 18 -5.17 -15.87 -1.25
C GLU A 18 -5.73 -14.45 -1.41
N ALA A 19 -6.57 -14.01 -0.46
CA ALA A 19 -7.07 -12.65 -0.46
C ALA A 19 -5.94 -11.62 -0.27
N GLU A 20 -5.02 -11.89 0.66
CA GLU A 20 -3.88 -11.02 0.95
C GLU A 20 -2.96 -10.85 -0.26
N ARG A 21 -2.70 -11.92 -1.02
CA ARG A 21 -1.92 -11.86 -2.27
C ARG A 21 -2.52 -10.90 -3.27
N LYS A 22 -3.84 -10.96 -3.48
CA LYS A 22 -4.57 -10.07 -4.40
C LYS A 22 -4.68 -8.63 -3.87
N GLN A 23 -4.74 -8.47 -2.55
CA GLN A 23 -4.77 -7.15 -1.89
C GLN A 23 -3.37 -6.55 -1.68
N GLY A 24 -2.32 -7.33 -1.93
CA GLY A 24 -0.92 -6.95 -1.74
C GLY A 24 -0.53 -6.50 -0.33
N ARG A 25 -1.21 -7.02 0.71
CA ARG A 25 -0.94 -6.71 2.11
C ARG A 25 -1.02 -7.97 2.98
N PRO A 26 0.11 -8.53 3.48
CA PRO A 26 0.15 -9.88 4.02
C PRO A 26 0.00 -9.90 5.56
N VAL A 27 -1.16 -9.54 6.09
CA VAL A 27 -1.36 -9.42 7.56
C VAL A 27 -1.24 -10.77 8.28
N THR A 28 -2.09 -11.73 7.90
CA THR A 28 -2.20 -13.08 8.47
C THR A 28 -0.95 -13.88 8.17
N ALA A 29 -0.45 -13.81 6.93
CA ALA A 29 0.79 -14.48 6.56
C ALA A 29 1.98 -13.95 7.40
N HIS A 30 2.12 -12.64 7.55
CA HIS A 30 3.17 -12.07 8.42
C HIS A 30 2.99 -12.52 9.87
N MET A 31 1.78 -12.43 10.44
CA MET A 31 1.54 -12.84 11.83
C MET A 31 1.93 -14.30 12.09
N LEU A 32 1.57 -15.22 11.19
CA LEU A 32 1.90 -16.64 11.34
C LEU A 32 3.38 -16.91 11.12
N ALA A 33 4.01 -16.27 10.13
CA ALA A 33 5.41 -16.47 9.83
C ALA A 33 6.35 -15.97 10.94
N THR A 34 6.00 -14.86 11.62
CA THR A 34 6.82 -14.25 12.67
C THR A 34 6.38 -14.62 14.10
N GLY A 35 5.20 -15.23 14.25
CA GLY A 35 4.68 -15.69 15.53
C GLY A 35 5.37 -16.96 16.04
N PHE A 36 5.06 -17.33 17.28
CA PHE A 36 5.52 -18.58 17.89
C PHE A 36 4.34 -19.47 18.26
N THR A 37 4.55 -20.79 18.18
CA THR A 37 3.52 -21.79 18.49
C THR A 37 3.44 -22.03 19.99
N ILE A 38 2.23 -21.98 20.55
CA ILE A 38 1.96 -22.31 21.95
C ILE A 38 1.43 -23.75 22.08
N TYR A 39 0.56 -24.18 21.17
CA TYR A 39 -0.06 -25.50 21.17
C TYR A 39 -0.34 -25.95 19.72
N ASP A 40 0.12 -27.14 19.35
CA ASP A 40 -0.05 -27.70 18.00
C ASP A 40 0.11 -29.24 17.98
N PRO A 41 -0.78 -30.01 18.63
CA PRO A 41 -0.67 -31.46 18.72
C PRO A 41 -0.75 -32.14 17.34
N ASP A 42 -1.52 -31.56 16.42
CA ASP A 42 -1.80 -32.14 15.10
C ASP A 42 -0.95 -31.53 13.97
N GLY A 43 -0.01 -30.64 14.29
CA GLY A 43 0.91 -30.03 13.32
C GLY A 43 0.27 -29.01 12.36
N VAL A 44 -0.97 -28.58 12.63
CA VAL A 44 -1.72 -27.63 11.81
C VAL A 44 -1.06 -26.26 11.82
N VAL A 45 -0.65 -25.76 12.99
CA VAL A 45 0.00 -24.44 13.11
C VAL A 45 1.32 -24.46 12.36
N LYS A 46 2.15 -25.48 12.57
CA LYS A 46 3.43 -25.65 11.86
C LYS A 46 3.25 -25.66 10.34
N SER A 47 2.23 -26.37 9.84
CA SER A 47 1.89 -26.39 8.41
C SER A 47 1.52 -24.99 7.89
N LEU A 48 0.66 -24.27 8.61
CA LEU A 48 0.25 -22.92 8.24
C LEU A 48 1.42 -21.92 8.28
N GLN A 49 2.36 -22.05 9.23
CA GLN A 49 3.55 -21.21 9.26
C GLN A 49 4.48 -21.43 8.07
N VAL A 50 4.62 -22.68 7.59
CA VAL A 50 5.36 -22.99 6.35
C VAL A 50 4.68 -22.34 5.16
N LYS A 51 3.35 -22.48 5.03
CA LYS A 51 2.57 -21.84 3.97
C LYS A 51 2.71 -20.32 4.00
N ALA A 52 2.58 -19.71 5.18
CA ALA A 52 2.73 -18.28 5.37
C ALA A 52 4.09 -17.75 4.90
N ARG A 53 5.19 -18.44 5.25
CA ARG A 53 6.54 -18.09 4.75
C ARG A 53 6.64 -18.20 3.23
N ASN A 54 6.05 -19.24 2.64
CA ASN A 54 6.04 -19.40 1.18
C ASN A 54 5.24 -18.30 0.50
N VAL A 55 4.09 -17.90 1.07
CA VAL A 55 3.27 -16.78 0.58
C VAL A 55 4.09 -15.49 0.63
N LEU A 56 4.73 -15.18 1.77
CA LEU A 56 5.55 -13.97 1.89
C LEU A 56 6.69 -13.96 0.87
N ALA A 57 7.38 -15.09 0.68
CA ALA A 57 8.47 -15.21 -0.29
C ALA A 57 8.01 -15.11 -1.75
N ALA A 58 6.75 -15.41 -2.05
CA ALA A 58 6.21 -15.35 -3.40
C ALA A 58 5.82 -13.93 -3.84
N GLY A 59 5.64 -13.00 -2.89
CA GLY A 59 5.18 -11.65 -3.18
C GLY A 59 3.66 -11.53 -3.44
N PRO A 60 3.17 -10.29 -3.59
CA PRO A 60 1.79 -10.02 -3.97
C PRO A 60 1.49 -10.38 -5.43
N GLU A 61 0.22 -10.60 -5.74
CA GLU A 61 -0.29 -10.86 -7.10
C GLU A 61 -1.24 -9.73 -7.51
N ILE A 62 -0.69 -8.53 -7.72
CA ILE A 62 -1.48 -7.37 -8.15
C ILE A 62 -1.68 -7.43 -9.67
N SER A 63 -2.94 -7.33 -10.12
CA SER A 63 -3.23 -7.36 -11.56
C SER A 63 -2.73 -6.08 -12.26
N PRO A 64 -2.34 -6.16 -13.54
CA PRO A 64 -1.99 -4.97 -14.32
C PRO A 64 -3.11 -3.92 -14.37
N SER A 65 -4.37 -4.36 -14.44
CA SER A 65 -5.55 -3.49 -14.35
C SER A 65 -5.65 -2.78 -13.00
N THR A 66 -5.32 -3.46 -11.89
CA THR A 66 -5.26 -2.83 -10.57
C THR A 66 -4.16 -1.78 -10.49
N LEU A 67 -2.96 -2.07 -11.01
CA LEU A 67 -1.87 -1.09 -11.06
C LEU A 67 -2.26 0.15 -11.87
N THR A 68 -2.85 -0.06 -13.04
CA THR A 68 -3.29 1.04 -13.92
C THR A 68 -4.37 1.90 -13.25
N TRP A 69 -5.39 1.25 -12.68
CA TRP A 69 -6.42 1.95 -11.92
C TRP A 69 -5.86 2.74 -10.75
N ARG A 70 -4.85 2.20 -10.04
CA ARG A 70 -4.21 2.90 -8.92
C ARG A 70 -3.45 4.13 -9.37
N ARG A 71 -2.67 4.05 -10.45
CA ARG A 71 -2.00 5.23 -11.04
C ARG A 71 -3.02 6.32 -11.34
N TYR A 72 -4.13 5.95 -11.99
CA TYR A 72 -5.23 6.87 -12.31
C TYR A 72 -5.83 7.50 -11.04
N ALA A 73 -6.27 6.67 -10.08
CA ALA A 73 -6.91 7.15 -8.86
C ALA A 73 -5.99 8.05 -8.02
N THR A 74 -4.67 7.74 -7.99
CA THR A 74 -3.68 8.56 -7.30
C THR A 74 -3.49 9.92 -7.98
N ALA A 75 -3.43 9.97 -9.32
CA ALA A 75 -3.36 11.22 -10.06
C ALA A 75 -4.61 12.10 -9.84
N THR A 76 -5.80 11.51 -9.82
CA THR A 76 -7.05 12.23 -9.52
C THR A 76 -7.03 12.90 -8.14
N TRP A 77 -6.45 12.25 -7.12
CA TRP A 77 -6.32 12.90 -5.80
C TRP A 77 -5.46 14.17 -5.83
N LEU A 78 -4.41 14.20 -6.66
CA LEU A 78 -3.58 15.40 -6.81
C LEU A 78 -4.34 16.50 -7.57
N GLU A 79 -5.03 16.16 -8.66
CA GLU A 79 -5.87 17.11 -9.41
C GLU A 79 -6.95 17.73 -8.52
N ASP A 80 -7.72 16.90 -7.81
CA ASP A 80 -8.75 17.36 -6.87
C ASP A 80 -8.17 18.28 -5.78
N ALA A 81 -6.94 18.01 -5.33
CA ALA A 81 -6.26 18.87 -4.35
C ALA A 81 -5.92 20.24 -4.94
N VAL A 82 -5.38 20.28 -6.16
CA VAL A 82 -4.97 21.52 -6.83
C VAL A 82 -6.19 22.38 -7.16
N ASP A 83 -7.29 21.78 -7.61
CA ASP A 83 -8.54 22.48 -7.97
C ASP A 83 -9.14 23.28 -6.81
N ILE A 84 -8.95 22.81 -5.57
CA ILE A 84 -9.48 23.45 -4.36
C ILE A 84 -8.44 24.28 -3.61
N ALA A 85 -7.20 24.38 -4.09
CA ALA A 85 -6.10 25.00 -3.35
C ALA A 85 -6.38 26.45 -2.91
N ASP A 86 -7.08 27.23 -3.74
CA ASP A 86 -7.44 28.62 -3.44
C ASP A 86 -8.71 28.75 -2.61
N SER A 87 -9.67 27.84 -2.78
CA SER A 87 -11.00 27.91 -2.13
C SER A 87 -11.06 27.21 -0.78
N ASP A 88 -10.31 26.13 -0.60
CA ASP A 88 -10.24 25.34 0.63
C ASP A 88 -8.82 24.76 0.85
N PRO A 89 -7.88 25.61 1.33
CA PRO A 89 -6.49 25.21 1.58
C PRO A 89 -6.32 24.04 2.55
N GLU A 90 -7.20 23.90 3.54
CA GLU A 90 -7.10 22.84 4.56
C GLU A 90 -7.54 21.48 3.99
N LEU A 91 -8.60 21.46 3.18
CA LEU A 91 -9.00 20.26 2.48
C LEU A 91 -7.99 19.88 1.38
N CYS A 92 -7.40 20.87 0.70
CA CYS A 92 -6.29 20.67 -0.24
C CYS A 92 -5.16 19.86 0.42
N ILE A 93 -4.68 20.28 1.60
CA ILE A 93 -3.63 19.56 2.34
C ILE A 93 -4.04 18.11 2.61
N THR A 94 -5.28 17.88 3.01
CA THR A 94 -5.80 16.52 3.26
C THR A 94 -5.72 15.63 2.01
N PHE A 95 -6.08 16.16 0.84
CA PHE A 95 -5.98 15.42 -0.42
C PHE A 95 -4.53 15.22 -0.86
N LEU A 96 -3.63 16.18 -0.63
CA LEU A 96 -2.20 16.00 -0.89
C LEU A 96 -1.61 14.84 -0.06
N PHE A 97 -1.91 14.77 1.25
CA PHE A 97 -1.48 13.65 2.09
C PHE A 97 -2.03 12.30 1.58
N ARG A 98 -3.27 12.30 1.09
CA ARG A 98 -3.89 11.10 0.51
C ARG A 98 -3.18 10.66 -0.77
N ALA A 99 -2.91 11.60 -1.69
CA ALA A 99 -2.20 11.35 -2.93
C ALA A 99 -0.79 10.79 -2.67
N VAL A 100 -0.05 11.39 -1.74
CA VAL A 100 1.30 10.95 -1.35
C VAL A 100 1.30 9.56 -0.71
N ASP A 101 0.40 9.26 0.24
CA ASP A 101 0.31 7.91 0.85
C ASP A 101 -0.05 6.84 -0.21
N GLU A 102 -0.98 7.14 -1.14
CA GLU A 102 -1.33 6.22 -2.22
C GLU A 102 -0.19 6.04 -3.23
N ALA A 103 0.55 7.11 -3.59
CA ALA A 103 1.71 7.02 -4.46
C ALA A 103 2.82 6.17 -3.85
N VAL A 104 3.12 6.34 -2.56
CA VAL A 104 4.11 5.52 -1.85
C VAL A 104 3.67 4.06 -1.80
N ARG A 105 2.39 3.81 -1.51
CA ARG A 105 1.81 2.47 -1.47
C ARG A 105 1.85 1.77 -2.82
N TYR A 106 1.57 2.50 -3.89
CA TYR A 106 1.69 2.02 -5.26
C TYR A 106 3.11 1.54 -5.56
N ARG A 107 4.13 2.27 -5.11
CA ARG A 107 5.54 1.94 -5.40
C ARG A 107 5.92 0.52 -4.98
N PHE A 108 5.41 0.05 -3.84
CA PHE A 108 5.65 -1.33 -3.39
C PHE A 108 5.06 -2.34 -4.37
N TRP A 109 3.80 -2.14 -4.79
CA TRP A 109 3.16 -3.05 -5.74
C TRP A 109 3.82 -3.03 -7.12
N ASP A 110 4.22 -1.85 -7.59
CA ASP A 110 4.96 -1.69 -8.85
C ASP A 110 6.31 -2.42 -8.82
N ALA A 111 6.95 -2.46 -7.65
CA ALA A 111 8.18 -3.24 -7.42
C ALA A 111 7.92 -4.75 -7.17
N GLY A 112 6.67 -5.22 -7.16
CA GLY A 112 6.33 -6.59 -6.80
C GLY A 112 6.54 -6.92 -5.32
N GLU A 113 6.54 -5.90 -4.46
CA GLU A 113 6.75 -5.99 -3.02
C GLU A 113 5.44 -5.84 -2.23
N TRP A 114 5.40 -6.49 -1.08
CA TRP A 114 4.27 -6.35 -0.15
C TRP A 114 4.20 -4.93 0.41
N GLN A 115 2.98 -4.39 0.54
CA GLN A 115 2.83 -3.15 1.29
C GLN A 115 3.14 -3.37 2.78
N PRO A 116 4.04 -2.56 3.37
CA PRO A 116 4.38 -2.67 4.77
C PRO A 116 3.23 -2.18 5.66
N ARG A 117 3.33 -2.47 6.96
CA ARG A 117 2.47 -1.83 7.96
C ARG A 117 2.70 -0.32 7.93
N HIS A 118 1.67 0.46 8.18
CA HIS A 118 1.74 1.92 8.07
C HIS A 118 2.88 2.54 8.92
N LYS A 119 3.07 2.06 10.16
CA LYS A 119 4.17 2.52 11.04
C LYS A 119 5.58 2.16 10.55
N ASP A 120 5.69 1.24 9.61
CA ASP A 120 6.95 0.77 9.03
C ASP A 120 7.16 1.34 7.61
N LEU A 121 6.22 2.14 7.10
CA LEU A 121 6.17 2.57 5.70
C LEU A 121 7.44 3.28 5.25
N LEU A 122 7.84 4.37 5.93
CA LEU A 122 9.02 5.15 5.55
C LEU A 122 10.33 4.36 5.68
N ARG A 123 10.45 3.52 6.71
CA ARG A 123 11.64 2.65 6.85
C ARG A 123 11.74 1.68 5.68
N SER A 124 10.63 1.02 5.34
CA SER A 124 10.59 0.07 4.23
C SER A 124 10.77 0.79 2.88
N LEU A 125 10.25 2.01 2.76
CA LEU A 125 10.42 2.85 1.57
C LEU A 125 11.89 3.26 1.40
N THR A 126 12.59 3.57 2.50
CA THR A 126 14.03 3.88 2.45
C THR A 126 14.84 2.70 1.90
N GLU A 127 14.43 1.46 2.19
CA GLU A 127 15.10 0.27 1.66
C GLU A 127 14.77 0.02 0.19
N LEU A 128 13.52 0.28 -0.22
CA LEU A 128 13.03 0.05 -1.59
C LEU A 128 13.43 1.16 -2.58
N ASP A 129 13.21 2.41 -2.19
CA ASP A 129 13.36 3.61 -3.03
C ASP A 129 13.77 4.82 -2.15
N PRO A 130 15.08 4.97 -1.85
CA PRO A 130 15.58 6.06 -1.02
C PRO A 130 15.25 7.45 -1.58
N GLN A 131 15.25 7.60 -2.90
CA GLN A 131 14.95 8.87 -3.56
C GLN A 131 13.48 9.26 -3.36
N LEU A 132 12.54 8.31 -3.53
CA LEU A 132 11.14 8.58 -3.23
C LEU A 132 10.94 8.91 -1.74
N ASN A 133 11.66 8.23 -0.85
CA ASN A 133 11.62 8.55 0.58
C ASN A 133 12.08 9.99 0.87
N GLU A 134 13.12 10.49 0.22
CA GLU A 134 13.56 11.89 0.36
C GLU A 134 12.47 12.88 -0.08
N LEU A 135 11.78 12.61 -1.20
CA LEU A 135 10.67 13.44 -1.68
C LEU A 135 9.49 13.46 -0.69
N VAL A 136 9.16 12.30 -0.12
CA VAL A 136 8.10 12.18 0.90
C VAL A 136 8.48 12.92 2.19
N LEU A 137 9.75 12.84 2.60
CA LEU A 137 10.24 13.62 3.75
C LEU A 137 10.24 15.12 3.46
N ALA A 138 10.57 15.55 2.24
CA ALA A 138 10.44 16.94 1.84
C ALA A 138 8.99 17.40 1.96
N PHE A 139 8.04 16.63 1.40
CA PHE A 139 6.60 16.89 1.53
C PHE A 139 6.14 17.04 2.99
N HIS A 140 6.51 16.11 3.87
CA HIS A 140 6.13 16.17 5.29
C HIS A 140 6.71 17.36 6.06
N ASN A 141 7.85 17.89 5.61
CA ASN A 141 8.53 19.02 6.25
C ASN A 141 8.18 20.37 5.61
N SER A 142 7.42 20.37 4.50
CA SER A 142 6.93 21.58 3.86
C SER A 142 5.92 22.29 4.76
N GLY A 143 6.21 23.56 5.08
CA GLY A 143 5.33 24.42 5.88
C GLY A 143 4.48 25.39 5.05
N VAL A 144 4.66 25.38 3.72
CA VAL A 144 4.01 26.29 2.77
C VAL A 144 3.22 25.45 1.76
N LEU A 145 1.95 25.78 1.54
CA LEU A 145 1.05 24.99 0.68
C LEU A 145 1.60 24.81 -0.74
N ALA A 146 2.15 25.86 -1.34
CA ALA A 146 2.74 25.79 -2.67
C ALA A 146 3.88 24.76 -2.75
N ASP A 147 4.73 24.71 -1.72
CA ASP A 147 5.81 23.73 -1.62
C ASP A 147 5.26 22.30 -1.38
N CYS A 148 4.18 22.16 -0.61
CA CYS A 148 3.48 20.88 -0.44
C CYS A 148 2.94 20.34 -1.77
N ILE A 149 2.28 21.19 -2.58
CA ILE A 149 1.75 20.81 -3.90
C ILE A 149 2.89 20.35 -4.80
N GLU A 150 3.98 21.12 -4.87
CA GLU A 150 5.13 20.79 -5.71
C GLU A 150 5.83 19.50 -5.26
N CYS A 151 6.03 19.30 -3.95
CA CYS A 151 6.59 18.05 -3.43
C CYS A 151 5.68 16.85 -3.73
N ALA A 152 4.36 17.00 -3.58
CA ALA A 152 3.41 15.94 -3.92
C ALA A 152 3.47 15.59 -5.40
N ARG A 153 3.55 16.59 -6.29
CA ARG A 153 3.73 16.38 -7.74
C ARG A 153 4.98 15.55 -8.04
N GLN A 154 6.12 15.89 -7.42
CA GLN A 154 7.38 15.15 -7.57
C GLN A 154 7.28 13.71 -7.06
N VAL A 155 6.59 13.47 -5.94
CA VAL A 155 6.33 12.12 -5.42
C VAL A 155 5.52 11.30 -6.43
N LEU A 156 4.47 11.87 -7.02
CA LEU A 156 3.63 11.19 -7.99
C LEU A 156 4.39 10.92 -9.30
N GLU A 157 5.10 11.92 -9.83
CA GLU A 157 5.96 11.77 -11.02
C GLU A 157 6.98 10.63 -10.86
N HIS A 158 7.62 10.53 -9.69
CA HIS A 158 8.60 9.48 -9.43
C HIS A 158 7.97 8.09 -9.24
N SER A 159 6.78 8.02 -8.63
CA SER A 159 6.16 6.74 -8.27
C SER A 159 5.19 6.21 -9.33
N VAL A 160 4.18 7.00 -9.69
CA VAL A 160 3.11 6.59 -10.61
C VAL A 160 3.34 7.06 -12.05
N GLY A 161 4.30 7.98 -12.27
CA GLY A 161 4.68 8.48 -13.59
C GLY A 161 3.72 9.48 -14.23
N GLU A 162 2.55 9.72 -13.62
CA GLU A 162 1.50 10.63 -14.11
C GLU A 162 1.03 11.52 -12.97
N THR A 163 0.78 12.79 -13.25
CA THR A 163 0.27 13.78 -12.27
C THR A 163 -1.08 14.36 -12.66
N GLY A 164 -1.72 13.79 -13.67
CA GLY A 164 -3.05 14.18 -14.11
C GLY A 164 -3.74 13.10 -14.94
N PHE A 165 -4.87 13.47 -15.55
CA PHE A 165 -5.69 12.57 -16.34
C PHE A 165 -4.89 11.90 -17.46
N PHE A 166 -5.05 10.59 -17.56
CA PHE A 166 -4.65 9.79 -18.73
C PHE A 166 -5.78 8.83 -19.11
N GLU A 167 -5.88 8.53 -20.39
CA GLU A 167 -6.91 7.64 -20.92
C GLU A 167 -6.66 6.19 -20.46
N TRP A 168 -7.68 5.55 -19.90
CA TRP A 168 -7.65 4.13 -19.53
C TRP A 168 -9.07 3.53 -19.61
N GLU A 169 -9.14 2.23 -19.85
CA GLU A 169 -10.39 1.47 -19.88
C GLU A 169 -10.37 0.38 -18.81
N SER A 170 -11.46 0.28 -18.03
CA SER A 170 -11.64 -0.82 -17.08
C SER A 170 -11.96 -2.12 -17.79
N GLU A 171 -11.62 -3.25 -17.16
CA GLU A 171 -12.11 -4.55 -17.60
C GLU A 171 -13.65 -4.62 -17.51
N ILE A 172 -14.26 -5.40 -18.39
CA ILE A 172 -15.71 -5.66 -18.36
C ILE A 172 -16.02 -6.49 -17.11
N GLU A 173 -16.89 -5.97 -16.24
CA GLU A 173 -17.34 -6.74 -15.07
C GLU A 173 -18.14 -7.99 -15.52
N PRO A 174 -17.85 -9.17 -14.96
CA PRO A 174 -18.63 -10.37 -15.25
C PRO A 174 -20.07 -10.20 -14.71
N VAL A 175 -21.04 -10.53 -15.58
CA VAL A 175 -22.48 -10.56 -15.27
C VAL A 175 -22.85 -11.79 -14.44
#